data_AF-A0A7R9AKG8-F1
#
_entry.id   AF-A0A7R9AKG8-F1
#
_cell.length_a   1.000
_cell.length_b   1.000
_cell.length_c   1.000
_cell.angle_alpha   90.00
_cell.angle_beta   90.00
_cell.angle_gamma   90.00
#
_symmetry.space_group_name_H-M   'P 1'
#
loop_
_entity.id
_entity.type
_entity.pdbx_description
1 polymer ?
#
loop_
_entity_poly.entity_id
_entity_poly.type
_entity_poly.pdbx_seq_one_letter_code
_entity_poly.pdbx_strand_id
1 'polypeptide(L)'
;MGHHPGLVALWTDRSEDMQDVRWKLFTAAVSPQLSSEQFRQLPSHLVVPAVSLFYLQNECLPPAAAMWEVDAIIAQAVLLSTYDAPNLSNLRTPAIDTRAVRLATLFQRATRIVFMLAATCGYPVPKLQIMPWQYFDGKLFHLTYLKAKSGAGHGELCNHQVVLLEQFQQVRRAVFVCDA
;
A
#
# COMPACT_ATOMS: atom_id res chain seq x y z
N MET A 1 -8.22 22.07 -27.63
CA MET A 1 -8.89 20.89 -27.03
C MET A 1 -7.99 19.71 -27.25
N GLY A 2 -7.27 19.26 -26.22
CA GLY A 2 -6.33 18.13 -26.34
C GLY A 2 -7.09 16.86 -26.69
N HIS A 3 -6.59 16.09 -27.66
CA HIS A 3 -7.12 14.78 -28.01
C HIS A 3 -7.09 13.92 -26.74
N HIS A 4 -8.26 13.65 -26.15
CA HIS A 4 -8.37 12.69 -25.06
C HIS A 4 -7.93 11.34 -25.64
N PRO A 5 -6.87 10.68 -25.11
CA PRO A 5 -6.57 9.32 -25.50
C PRO A 5 -7.80 8.48 -25.14
N GLY A 6 -8.56 8.00 -26.12
CA GLY A 6 -9.79 7.24 -25.84
C GLY A 6 -9.49 6.07 -24.89
N LEU A 7 -10.50 5.56 -24.18
CA LEU A 7 -10.31 4.45 -23.22
C LEU A 7 -9.57 3.25 -23.84
N VAL A 8 -9.79 3.01 -25.13
CA VAL A 8 -9.03 1.99 -25.89
C VAL A 8 -7.54 2.29 -25.87
N ALA A 9 -7.11 3.50 -26.24
CA ALA A 9 -5.70 3.90 -26.21
C ALA A 9 -5.12 3.80 -24.79
N LEU A 10 -5.87 4.24 -23.77
CA LEU A 10 -5.49 4.08 -22.36
C LEU A 10 -5.19 2.62 -21.99
N TRP A 11 -5.90 1.65 -22.56
CA TRP A 11 -5.73 0.23 -22.25
C TRP A 11 -4.80 -0.52 -23.20
N THR A 12 -4.61 -0.07 -24.44
CA THR A 12 -3.87 -0.81 -25.49
C THR A 12 -2.51 -0.21 -25.84
N ASP A 13 -2.33 1.10 -25.75
CA ASP A 13 -1.05 1.75 -26.09
C ASP A 13 0.03 1.36 -25.06
N ARG A 14 1.28 1.16 -25.46
CA ARG A 14 2.39 0.76 -24.58
C ARG A 14 3.52 1.78 -24.55
N SER A 15 3.29 2.98 -25.08
CA SER A 15 4.21 4.12 -25.00
C SER A 15 4.42 4.59 -23.56
N GLU A 16 5.58 5.20 -23.31
CA GLU A 16 5.89 5.85 -22.02
C GLU A 16 4.94 7.04 -21.76
N ASP A 17 4.60 7.81 -22.81
CA ASP A 17 3.60 8.89 -22.72
C ASP A 17 2.26 8.38 -22.20
N MET A 18 1.78 7.24 -22.70
CA MET A 18 0.55 6.63 -22.18
C MET A 18 0.74 6.15 -20.74
N GLN A 19 1.91 5.63 -20.39
CA GLN A 19 2.20 5.20 -19.03
C GLN A 19 2.13 6.38 -18.03
N ASP A 20 2.60 7.55 -18.43
CA ASP A 20 2.46 8.80 -17.66
C ASP A 20 1.00 9.21 -17.51
N VAL A 21 0.20 9.10 -18.56
CA VAL A 21 -1.25 9.35 -18.50
C VAL A 21 -1.94 8.39 -17.52
N ARG A 22 -1.62 7.09 -17.55
CA ARG A 22 -2.17 6.09 -16.63
C ARG A 22 -1.87 6.42 -15.18
N TRP A 23 -0.63 6.79 -14.89
CA TRP A 23 -0.20 7.17 -13.55
C TRP A 23 -0.92 8.42 -13.05
N LYS A 24 -0.96 9.49 -13.86
CA LYS A 24 -1.66 10.73 -13.51
C LYS A 24 -3.16 10.51 -13.29
N LEU A 25 -3.80 9.73 -14.17
CA LEU A 25 -5.21 9.40 -14.04
C LEU A 25 -5.49 8.56 -12.78
N PHE A 26 -4.66 7.55 -12.50
CA PHE A 26 -4.81 6.70 -11.33
C PHE A 26 -4.68 7.49 -10.02
N THR A 27 -3.67 8.34 -9.89
CA THR A 27 -3.49 9.13 -8.66
C THR A 27 -4.59 10.17 -8.49
N ALA A 28 -4.95 10.88 -9.56
CA ALA A 28 -6.04 11.86 -9.53
C ALA A 28 -7.41 11.24 -9.22
N ALA A 29 -7.65 9.99 -9.64
CA ALA A 29 -8.87 9.25 -9.31
C ALA A 29 -8.95 8.82 -7.83
N VAL A 30 -7.82 8.77 -7.13
CA VAL A 30 -7.77 8.48 -5.69
C VAL A 30 -7.87 9.78 -4.88
N SER A 31 -7.02 10.76 -5.17
CA SER A 31 -6.98 12.04 -4.49
C SER A 31 -6.16 13.07 -5.28
N PRO A 32 -6.58 14.35 -5.33
CA PRO A 32 -5.77 15.41 -5.92
C PRO A 32 -4.45 15.66 -5.17
N GLN A 33 -4.34 15.21 -3.91
CA GLN A 33 -3.13 15.37 -3.09
C GLN A 33 -2.08 14.28 -3.36
N LEU A 34 -2.45 13.22 -4.09
CA LEU A 34 -1.58 12.07 -4.30
C LEU A 34 -0.60 12.31 -5.47
N SER A 35 0.70 12.33 -5.18
CA SER A 35 1.75 12.58 -6.18
C SER A 35 2.08 11.33 -7.00
N SER A 36 1.80 11.37 -8.31
CA SER A 36 2.18 10.29 -9.23
C SER A 36 3.69 10.03 -9.26
N GLU A 37 4.52 11.07 -9.13
CA GLU A 37 5.97 10.95 -9.11
C GLU A 37 6.45 10.20 -7.87
N GLN A 38 5.95 10.59 -6.69
CA GLN A 38 6.33 9.97 -5.42
C GLN A 38 5.92 8.49 -5.37
N PHE A 39 4.69 8.16 -5.78
CA PHE A 39 4.18 6.80 -5.71
C PHE A 39 4.77 5.88 -6.79
N ARG A 40 5.20 6.42 -7.94
CA ARG A 40 5.90 5.65 -8.97
C ARG A 40 7.30 5.19 -8.52
N GLN A 41 7.92 5.89 -7.57
CA GLN A 41 9.23 5.51 -7.01
C GLN A 41 9.14 4.38 -5.98
N LEU A 42 7.95 4.00 -5.53
CA LEU A 42 7.77 2.89 -4.60
C LEU A 42 7.99 1.55 -5.31
N PRO A 43 8.50 0.52 -4.61
CA PRO A 43 8.44 -0.86 -5.09
C PRO A 43 7.01 -1.21 -5.51
N SER A 44 6.85 -1.88 -6.66
CA SER A 44 5.54 -2.09 -7.28
C SER A 44 4.52 -2.79 -6.37
N HIS A 45 4.98 -3.76 -5.55
CA HIS A 45 4.15 -4.44 -4.57
C HIS A 45 3.66 -3.55 -3.42
N LEU A 46 4.34 -2.41 -3.19
CA LEU A 46 3.99 -1.45 -2.16
C LEU A 46 3.09 -0.31 -2.66
N VAL A 47 2.81 -0.21 -3.97
CA VAL A 47 1.98 0.88 -4.51
C VAL A 47 0.54 0.79 -4.00
N VAL A 48 -0.12 -0.36 -4.20
CA VAL A 48 -1.50 -0.55 -3.73
C VAL A 48 -1.66 -0.38 -2.22
N PRO A 49 -0.81 -0.97 -1.34
CA PRO A 49 -0.93 -0.75 0.09
C PRO A 49 -0.68 0.72 0.46
N ALA A 50 0.32 1.39 -0.14
CA ALA A 50 0.60 2.81 0.12
C ALA A 50 -0.57 3.72 -0.27
N VAL A 51 -1.12 3.56 -1.49
CA VAL A 51 -2.26 4.36 -1.98
C VAL A 51 -3.50 4.12 -1.11
N SER A 52 -3.72 2.88 -0.67
CA SER A 52 -4.84 2.55 0.21
C SER A 52 -4.69 3.19 1.58
N LEU A 53 -3.48 3.19 2.15
CA LEU A 53 -3.20 3.84 3.43
C LEU A 53 -3.28 5.36 3.32
N PHE A 54 -2.81 5.94 2.22
CA PHE A 54 -2.99 7.36 1.93
C PHE A 54 -4.47 7.74 1.99
N TYR A 55 -5.33 7.00 1.27
CA TYR A 55 -6.76 7.27 1.26
C TYR A 55 -7.38 7.15 2.67
N LEU A 56 -7.06 6.09 3.40
CA LEU A 56 -7.58 5.87 4.75
C LEU A 56 -7.08 6.91 5.77
N GLN A 57 -5.93 7.53 5.51
CA GLN A 57 -5.30 8.50 6.40
C GLN A 57 -5.71 9.94 6.10
N ASN A 58 -5.85 10.30 4.81
CA ASN A 58 -6.00 11.68 4.38
C ASN A 58 -7.41 12.01 3.83
N GLU A 59 -8.15 11.02 3.32
CA GLU A 59 -9.49 11.24 2.74
C GLU A 59 -10.63 10.84 3.70
N CYS A 60 -10.33 10.03 4.73
CA CYS A 60 -11.27 9.71 5.80
C CYS A 60 -11.15 10.71 6.96
N LEU A 61 -12.28 11.31 7.36
CA LEU A 61 -12.36 12.24 8.48
C LEU A 61 -13.34 11.72 9.56
N PRO A 62 -12.85 11.34 10.76
CA PRO A 62 -11.44 11.29 11.18
C PRO A 62 -10.65 10.16 10.48
N PRO A 63 -9.31 10.18 10.53
CA PRO A 63 -8.48 9.11 9.98
C PRO A 63 -8.88 7.74 10.51
N ALA A 64 -8.86 6.73 9.64
CA ALA A 64 -9.38 5.41 9.96
C ALA A 64 -8.48 4.58 10.90
N ALA A 65 -7.20 4.99 11.04
CA ALA A 65 -6.17 4.31 11.80
C ALA A 65 -5.27 5.31 12.55
N ALA A 66 -4.77 4.92 13.72
CA ALA A 66 -3.72 5.67 14.39
C ALA A 66 -2.38 5.53 13.65
N MET A 67 -1.45 6.47 13.84
CA MET A 67 -0.15 6.45 13.14
C MET A 67 0.62 5.13 13.33
N TRP A 68 0.65 4.59 14.55
CA TRP A 68 1.33 3.32 14.82
C TRP A 68 0.60 2.11 14.19
N GLU A 69 -0.70 2.20 13.97
CA GLU A 69 -1.48 1.18 13.28
C GLU A 69 -1.17 1.18 11.77
N VAL A 70 -1.00 2.36 11.18
CA VAL A 70 -0.48 2.51 9.81
C VAL A 70 0.93 1.93 9.71
N ASP A 71 1.81 2.26 10.66
CA ASP A 71 3.17 1.70 10.72
C ASP A 71 3.12 0.16 10.77
N ALA A 72 2.19 -0.46 11.51
CA ALA A 72 2.03 -1.92 11.53
C ALA A 72 1.65 -2.54 10.16
N ILE A 73 0.79 -1.86 9.38
CA ILE A 73 0.40 -2.31 8.04
C ILE A 73 1.55 -2.14 7.04
N ILE A 74 2.30 -1.03 7.12
CA ILE A 74 3.48 -0.82 6.27
C ILE A 74 4.52 -1.89 6.60
N ALA A 75 4.80 -2.13 7.88
CA ALA A 75 5.78 -3.12 8.33
C ALA A 75 5.48 -4.52 7.81
N GLN A 76 4.23 -5.00 7.87
CA GLN A 76 3.91 -6.32 7.32
C GLN A 76 4.03 -6.37 5.80
N ALA A 77 3.68 -5.28 5.10
CA ALA A 77 3.74 -5.23 3.64
C ALA A 77 5.20 -5.34 3.15
N VAL A 78 6.13 -4.64 3.80
CA VAL A 78 7.57 -4.74 3.46
C VAL A 78 8.15 -6.10 3.88
N LEU A 79 7.78 -6.59 5.06
CA LEU A 79 8.28 -7.86 5.58
C LEU A 79 7.85 -9.05 4.73
N LEU A 80 6.64 -9.03 4.16
CA LEU A 80 6.08 -10.16 3.42
C LEU A 80 6.99 -10.64 2.28
N SER A 81 7.74 -9.73 1.65
CA SER A 81 8.71 -10.06 0.60
C SER A 81 9.83 -11.02 1.04
N THR A 82 10.06 -11.13 2.35
CA THR A 82 11.08 -12.00 2.96
C THR A 82 10.55 -13.37 3.41
N TYR A 83 9.25 -13.61 3.26
CA TYR A 83 8.62 -14.86 3.66
C TYR A 83 8.23 -15.70 2.44
N ASP A 84 8.33 -17.02 2.60
CA ASP A 84 7.74 -17.99 1.71
C ASP A 84 6.46 -18.59 2.32
N ALA A 85 5.71 -19.36 1.52
CA ALA A 85 4.45 -19.95 1.96
C ALA A 85 4.60 -20.87 3.18
N PRO A 86 5.62 -21.76 3.27
CA PRO A 86 5.85 -22.57 4.47
C PRO A 86 6.09 -21.72 5.73
N ASN A 87 6.93 -20.69 5.66
CA ASN A 87 7.21 -19.82 6.80
C ASN A 87 5.96 -19.06 7.25
N LEU A 88 5.17 -18.52 6.32
CA LEU A 88 3.88 -17.90 6.64
C LEU A 88 2.91 -18.88 7.27
N SER A 89 2.84 -20.11 6.75
CA SER A 89 1.94 -21.15 7.26
C SER A 89 2.24 -21.53 8.72
N ASN A 90 3.50 -21.46 9.13
CA ASN A 90 3.95 -21.79 10.48
C ASN A 90 3.87 -20.63 11.48
N LEU A 91 3.58 -19.40 11.03
CA LEU A 91 3.37 -18.27 11.94
C LEU A 91 2.24 -18.57 12.93
N ARG A 92 2.51 -18.28 14.22
CA ARG A 92 1.55 -18.41 15.32
C ARG A 92 1.31 -17.05 15.94
N THR A 93 0.06 -16.65 16.01
CA THR A 93 -0.34 -15.40 16.65
C THR A 93 -0.64 -15.68 18.13
N PRO A 94 -0.02 -14.96 19.09
CA PRO A 94 -0.17 -15.26 20.52
C PRO A 94 -1.56 -14.91 21.07
N ALA A 95 -2.24 -13.94 20.47
CA ALA A 95 -3.60 -13.53 20.82
C ALA A 95 -4.28 -12.86 19.62
N ILE A 96 -5.60 -12.93 19.55
CA ILE A 96 -6.39 -12.23 18.53
C ILE A 96 -6.85 -10.87 19.09
N ASP A 97 -6.35 -9.80 18.50
CA ASP A 97 -6.80 -8.43 18.72
C ASP A 97 -7.96 -8.07 17.76
N THR A 98 -9.09 -7.66 18.33
CA THR A 98 -10.30 -7.33 17.55
C THR A 98 -10.15 -6.05 16.71
N ARG A 99 -9.36 -5.08 17.17
CA ARG A 99 -9.06 -3.85 16.42
C ARG A 99 -8.17 -4.19 15.22
N ALA A 100 -7.17 -5.05 15.39
CA ALA A 100 -6.37 -5.55 14.28
C ALA A 100 -7.23 -6.20 13.20
N VAL A 101 -8.16 -7.11 13.57
CA VAL A 101 -9.05 -7.77 12.59
C VAL A 101 -9.93 -6.77 11.82
N ARG A 102 -10.48 -5.77 12.52
CA ARG A 102 -11.28 -4.70 11.89
C ARG A 102 -10.44 -3.85 10.94
N LEU A 103 -9.23 -3.50 11.35
CA LEU A 103 -8.31 -2.71 10.55
C LEU A 103 -7.85 -3.47 9.29
N ALA A 104 -7.50 -4.76 9.42
CA ALA A 104 -7.23 -5.63 8.28
C ALA A 104 -8.41 -5.66 7.30
N THR A 105 -9.64 -5.78 7.81
CA THR A 105 -10.85 -5.78 6.98
C THR A 105 -11.02 -4.47 6.22
N LEU A 106 -10.81 -3.33 6.89
CA LEU A 106 -10.90 -2.01 6.27
C LEU A 106 -9.83 -1.83 5.19
N PHE A 107 -8.59 -2.20 5.51
CA PHE A 107 -7.47 -2.14 4.58
C PHE A 107 -7.68 -3.05 3.35
N GLN A 108 -8.18 -4.28 3.53
CA GLN A 108 -8.51 -5.18 2.42
C GLN A 108 -9.64 -4.63 1.52
N ARG A 109 -10.61 -3.91 2.10
CA ARG A 109 -11.64 -3.22 1.30
C ARG A 109 -11.07 -2.06 0.50
N ALA A 110 -10.21 -1.23 1.10
CA ALA A 110 -9.55 -0.13 0.42
C ALA A 110 -8.67 -0.63 -0.74
N THR A 111 -7.82 -1.62 -0.49
CA THR A 111 -6.93 -2.21 -1.50
C THR A 111 -7.69 -2.85 -2.66
N ARG A 112 -8.85 -3.47 -2.40
CA ARG A 112 -9.75 -3.96 -3.46
C ARG A 112 -10.23 -2.82 -4.36
N ILE A 113 -10.63 -1.69 -3.80
CA ILE A 113 -11.08 -0.52 -4.56
C ILE A 113 -9.92 0.06 -5.37
N VAL A 114 -8.76 0.24 -4.74
CA VAL A 114 -7.54 0.75 -5.41
C VAL A 114 -7.11 -0.17 -6.55
N PHE A 115 -7.19 -1.50 -6.38
CA PHE A 115 -6.91 -2.45 -7.46
C PHE A 115 -7.88 -2.30 -8.64
N MET A 116 -9.17 -2.10 -8.38
CA MET A 116 -10.15 -1.84 -9.44
C MET A 116 -9.87 -0.50 -10.15
N LEU A 117 -9.51 0.55 -9.41
CA LEU A 117 -9.10 1.83 -9.98
C LEU A 117 -7.86 1.68 -10.87
N ALA A 118 -6.85 0.94 -10.42
CA ALA A 118 -5.66 0.65 -11.23
C ALA A 118 -6.04 -0.03 -12.55
N ALA A 119 -6.96 -1.01 -12.52
CA ALA A 119 -7.46 -1.67 -13.72
C ALA A 119 -8.19 -0.70 -14.67
N THR A 120 -9.10 0.12 -14.13
CA THR A 120 -9.84 1.14 -14.89
C THR A 120 -8.89 2.15 -15.55
N CYS A 121 -7.83 2.52 -14.85
CA CYS A 121 -6.79 3.43 -15.33
C CYS A 121 -5.74 2.77 -16.24
N GLY A 122 -5.98 1.53 -16.72
CA GLY A 122 -5.08 0.85 -17.66
C GLY A 122 -3.83 0.24 -17.06
N TYR A 123 -3.81 -0.04 -15.75
CA TYR A 123 -2.70 -0.61 -15.00
C TYR A 123 -1.41 0.24 -15.04
N PRO A 124 -1.33 1.31 -14.24
CA PRO A 124 -0.07 2.07 -14.07
C PRO A 124 1.07 1.22 -13.47
N VAL A 125 0.73 0.10 -12.84
CA VAL A 125 1.67 -0.88 -12.27
C VAL A 125 1.33 -2.27 -12.83
N PRO A 126 2.32 -3.14 -13.13
CA PRO A 126 2.05 -4.50 -13.59
C PRO A 126 1.10 -5.27 -12.66
N LYS A 127 0.00 -5.81 -13.22
CA LYS A 127 -1.07 -6.48 -12.48
C LYS A 127 -0.58 -7.53 -11.48
N LEU A 128 0.36 -8.38 -11.88
CA LEU A 128 0.87 -9.47 -11.03
C LEU A 128 1.63 -8.96 -9.79
N GLN A 129 2.24 -7.79 -9.89
CA GLN A 129 2.99 -7.18 -8.79
C GLN A 129 2.08 -6.52 -7.76
N ILE A 130 0.81 -6.28 -8.09
CA ILE A 130 -0.17 -5.62 -7.20
C ILE A 130 -1.28 -6.56 -6.73
N MET A 131 -1.08 -7.87 -6.85
CA MET A 131 -2.02 -8.86 -6.32
C MET A 131 -1.95 -8.89 -4.78
N PRO A 132 -3.07 -9.15 -4.06
CA PRO A 132 -3.10 -9.06 -2.59
C PRO A 132 -2.03 -9.87 -1.85
N TRP A 133 -1.66 -11.04 -2.37
CA TRP A 133 -0.62 -11.89 -1.79
C TRP A 133 0.81 -11.34 -1.94
N GLN A 134 1.01 -10.24 -2.67
CA GLN A 134 2.29 -9.55 -2.77
C GLN A 134 2.55 -8.61 -1.60
N TYR A 135 1.52 -8.19 -0.87
CA TYR A 135 1.64 -7.17 0.18
C TYR A 135 0.82 -7.43 1.44
N PHE A 136 0.06 -8.52 1.54
CA PHE A 136 -0.70 -8.80 2.75
C PHE A 136 -0.75 -10.28 3.12
N ASP A 137 -0.41 -10.58 4.37
CA ASP A 137 -0.73 -11.84 5.04
C ASP A 137 -1.36 -11.54 6.41
N GLY A 138 -2.48 -12.21 6.72
CA GLY A 138 -3.26 -11.92 7.92
C GLY A 138 -2.53 -12.27 9.23
N LYS A 139 -1.70 -13.33 9.24
CA LYS A 139 -0.96 -13.75 10.44
C LYS A 139 0.26 -12.86 10.65
N LEU A 140 0.97 -12.55 9.58
CA LEU A 140 2.09 -11.60 9.61
C LEU A 140 1.63 -10.22 10.08
N PHE A 141 0.54 -9.70 9.51
CA PHE A 141 -0.05 -8.44 9.94
C PHE A 141 -0.41 -8.45 11.43
N HIS A 142 -1.00 -9.54 11.93
CA HIS A 142 -1.38 -9.61 13.33
C HIS A 142 -0.16 -9.57 14.27
N LEU A 143 0.94 -10.23 13.88
CA LEU A 143 2.20 -10.19 14.62
C LEU A 143 2.83 -8.80 14.62
N THR A 144 2.89 -8.13 13.46
CA THR A 144 3.43 -6.76 13.39
C THR A 144 2.54 -5.77 14.13
N TYR A 145 1.22 -5.96 14.11
CA TYR A 145 0.27 -5.14 14.87
C TYR A 145 0.51 -5.24 16.37
N LEU A 146 0.62 -6.46 16.92
CA LEU A 146 0.89 -6.64 18.35
C LEU A 146 2.26 -6.05 18.74
N LYS A 147 3.27 -6.19 17.88
CA LYS A 147 4.60 -5.61 18.08
C LYS A 147 4.58 -4.07 18.06
N ALA A 148 3.87 -3.46 17.11
CA ALA A 148 3.70 -2.01 17.06
C ALA A 148 2.92 -1.50 18.29
N LYS A 149 1.86 -2.22 18.68
CA LYS A 149 1.05 -1.92 19.86
C LYS A 149 1.86 -1.94 21.17
N SER A 150 2.90 -2.77 21.27
CA SER A 150 3.80 -2.78 22.41
C SER A 150 4.86 -1.68 22.41
N GLY A 151 4.81 -0.75 21.44
CA GLY A 151 5.72 0.38 21.34
C GLY A 151 7.04 0.10 20.61
N ALA A 152 7.11 -0.97 19.82
CA ALA A 152 8.30 -1.29 19.03
C ALA A 152 8.64 -0.18 18.03
N GLY A 153 9.93 0.16 17.93
CA GLY A 153 10.42 1.14 16.97
C GLY A 153 10.41 0.63 15.52
N HIS A 154 10.53 1.53 14.53
CA HIS A 154 10.51 1.17 13.10
C HIS A 154 11.58 0.15 12.71
N GLY A 155 12.79 0.26 13.29
CA GLY A 155 13.85 -0.72 13.07
C GLY A 155 13.43 -2.12 13.52
N GLU A 156 12.84 -2.24 14.71
CA GLU A 156 12.35 -3.52 15.21
C GLU A 156 11.20 -4.07 14.36
N LEU A 157 10.26 -3.21 13.94
CA LEU A 157 9.17 -3.60 13.05
C LEU A 157 9.68 -4.11 11.69
N CYS A 158 10.84 -3.66 11.23
CA CYS A 158 11.48 -4.09 9.99
C CYS A 158 12.59 -5.15 10.21
N ASN A 159 12.61 -5.83 11.35
CA ASN A 159 13.64 -6.83 11.72
C ASN A 159 15.09 -6.31 11.61
N HIS A 160 15.28 -4.99 11.78
CA HIS A 160 16.55 -4.27 11.61
C HIS A 160 17.21 -4.46 10.23
N GLN A 161 16.44 -4.87 9.22
CA GLN A 161 16.92 -4.98 7.85
C GLN A 161 16.88 -3.61 7.18
N VAL A 162 18.05 -3.09 6.78
CA VAL A 162 18.20 -1.75 6.20
C VAL A 162 17.28 -1.53 5.00
N VAL A 163 17.26 -2.48 4.06
CA VAL A 163 16.43 -2.39 2.84
C VAL A 163 14.94 -2.30 3.18
N LEU A 164 14.45 -3.10 4.15
CA LEU A 164 13.05 -3.06 4.56
C LEU A 164 12.71 -1.76 5.28
N LEU A 165 13.63 -1.26 6.11
CA LEU A 165 13.47 0.00 6.81
C LEU A 165 13.42 1.18 5.82
N GLU A 166 14.24 1.18 4.78
CA GLU A 166 14.21 2.20 3.72
C GLU A 166 12.87 2.19 2.97
N GLN A 167 12.40 1.02 2.55
CA GLN A 167 11.08 0.86 1.92
C GLN A 167 9.95 1.31 2.85
N PHE A 168 10.03 0.94 4.12
CA PHE A 168 9.08 1.37 5.15
C PHE A 168 9.03 2.89 5.25
N GLN A 169 10.18 3.56 5.36
CA GLN A 169 10.23 5.03 5.46
C GLN A 169 9.79 5.72 4.17
N GLN A 170 10.05 5.11 3.01
CA GLN A 170 9.58 5.63 1.73
C GLN A 170 8.04 5.60 1.66
N VAL A 171 7.42 4.46 1.99
CA VAL A 171 5.95 4.33 2.05
C VAL A 171 5.35 5.26 3.10
N ARG A 172 5.94 5.31 4.29
CA ARG A 172 5.46 6.14 5.40
C ARG A 172 5.43 7.63 5.02
N ARG A 173 6.48 8.13 4.37
CA ARG A 173 6.54 9.51 3.84
C ARG A 173 5.52 9.78 2.74
N ALA A 174 5.16 8.75 1.95
CA ALA A 174 4.12 8.88 0.94
C ALA A 174 2.71 8.92 1.54
N VAL A 175 2.47 8.19 2.63
CA VAL A 175 1.16 8.11 3.30
C VAL A 175 0.87 9.34 4.14
N PHE A 176 1.83 9.79 4.95
CA PHE A 176 1.67 10.97 5.80
C PHE A 176 2.17 12.21 5.05
N VAL A 177 1.27 12.86 4.33
CA VAL A 177 1.56 14.18 3.77
C VAL A 177 1.73 15.13 4.94
N CYS A 178 2.90 15.77 5.05
CA CYS A 178 3.02 16.91 5.96
C CYS A 178 2.15 18.02 5.37
N ASP A 179 1.18 18.51 6.14
CA ASP A 179 0.56 19.80 5.85
C ASP A 179 1.70 20.82 5.66
N ALA A 180 1.81 21.38 4.45
CA ALA A 180 2.70 22.49 4.16
C ALA A 180 2.04 23.80 4.59
#